data_AF-A0A0M8PPD4-F1
#
_entry.id   AF-A0A0M8PPD4-F1
#
_cell.length_a   1.000
_cell.length_b   1.000
_cell.length_c   1.000
_cell.angle_alpha   90.00
_cell.angle_beta   90.00
_cell.angle_gamma   90.00
#
_symmetry.space_group_name_H-M   'P 1'
#
loop_
_entity.id
_entity.type
_entity.pdbx_description
1 polymer ?
#
loop_
_entity_poly.entity_id
_entity_poly.type
_entity_poly.pdbx_seq_one_letter_code
_entity_poly.pdbx_strand_id
1 'polypeptide(L)'
;MPRSIAGALGITELSQKTSIAWYPDKGAGTADLHKKLHRELIEEGIPYHGSKYTGTADEFFDKAAKAYKDIDVKGYLKIPYTDDRLFENLTPAEALDKIKELHSNGKIPCK
;
A
#
# COMPACT_ATOMS: atom_id res chain seq x y z
N MET A 1 0.48 -0.06 -1.53
CA MET A 1 0.87 0.80 -2.68
C MET A 1 -0.36 1.53 -3.21
N PRO A 2 -0.31 2.84 -3.48
CA PRO A 2 -1.41 3.54 -4.15
C PRO A 2 -1.64 2.98 -5.56
N ARG A 3 -2.90 2.70 -5.92
CA ARG A 3 -3.28 2.11 -7.22
C ARG A 3 -2.77 2.89 -8.43
N SER A 4 -2.74 4.23 -8.33
CA SER A 4 -2.23 5.08 -9.41
C SER A 4 -0.74 4.86 -9.65
N ILE A 5 0.04 4.65 -8.58
CA ILE A 5 1.48 4.35 -8.65
C ILE A 5 1.69 2.95 -9.24
N ALA A 6 0.93 1.96 -8.76
CA ALA A 6 0.96 0.60 -9.33
C ALA A 6 0.68 0.60 -10.84
N GLY A 7 -0.31 1.36 -11.29
CA GLY A 7 -0.63 1.51 -12.71
C GLY A 7 0.50 2.16 -13.51
N ALA A 8 1.16 3.19 -12.96
CA ALA A 8 2.31 3.83 -13.60
C ALA A 8 3.52 2.88 -13.71
N LEU A 9 3.66 1.97 -12.75
CA LEU A 9 4.70 0.93 -12.73
C LEU A 9 4.36 -0.31 -13.57
N GLY A 10 3.17 -0.37 -14.18
CA GLY A 10 2.71 -1.54 -14.93
C GLY A 10 2.33 -2.75 -14.06
N ILE A 11 2.20 -2.57 -12.74
CA ILE A 11 1.80 -3.63 -11.80
C ILE A 11 0.28 -3.72 -11.79
N THR A 12 -0.27 -4.39 -12.80
CA THR A 12 -1.72 -4.47 -13.03
C THR A 12 -2.47 -5.03 -11.83
N GLU A 13 -1.94 -6.06 -11.19
CA GLU A 13 -2.47 -6.74 -9.99
C GLU A 13 -2.69 -5.78 -8.80
N LEU A 14 -1.83 -4.77 -8.63
CA LEU A 14 -1.94 -3.77 -7.56
C LEU A 14 -2.64 -2.47 -8.01
N SER A 15 -2.98 -2.35 -9.30
CA SER A 15 -3.66 -1.18 -9.86
C SER A 15 -5.20 -1.30 -9.84
N GLN A 16 -5.71 -2.52 -9.65
CA GLN A 16 -7.14 -2.81 -9.73
C GLN A 16 -7.94 -2.31 -8.52
N LYS A 17 -9.27 -2.20 -8.66
CA LYS A 17 -10.14 -1.87 -7.51
C LYS A 17 -10.24 -3.00 -6.50
N THR A 18 -10.00 -4.23 -6.94
CA THR A 18 -9.96 -5.46 -6.15
C THR A 18 -8.56 -5.80 -5.65
N SER A 19 -7.57 -4.93 -5.86
CA SER A 19 -6.21 -5.16 -5.37
C SER A 19 -6.15 -5.17 -3.85
N ILE A 20 -5.35 -6.05 -3.27
CA ILE A 20 -5.09 -6.06 -1.82
C ILE A 20 -4.76 -4.67 -1.29
N ALA A 21 -5.40 -4.30 -0.18
CA ALA A 21 -5.19 -3.03 0.47
C ALA A 21 -5.13 -3.21 1.98
N TRP A 22 -4.36 -2.35 2.62
CA TRP A 22 -4.25 -2.31 4.06
C TRP A 22 -5.36 -1.42 4.65
N TYR A 23 -5.95 -1.89 5.74
CA TYR A 23 -6.99 -1.19 6.48
C TYR A 23 -6.62 -1.19 7.96
N PRO A 24 -6.80 -0.07 8.68
CA PRO A 24 -6.56 -0.03 10.12
C PRO A 24 -7.61 -0.84 10.88
N ASP A 25 -7.22 -1.44 12.02
CA ASP A 25 -8.15 -2.16 12.91
C ASP A 25 -9.20 -1.24 13.52
N LYS A 26 -8.81 0.00 13.81
CA LYS A 26 -9.71 1.03 14.33
C LYS A 26 -10.31 1.82 13.18
N GLY A 27 -11.63 1.73 13.03
CA GLY A 27 -12.39 2.43 11.98
C GLY A 27 -12.59 3.94 12.22
N ALA A 28 -12.27 4.46 13.40
CA ALA A 28 -12.36 5.90 13.69
C ALA A 28 -11.16 6.65 13.10
N GLY A 29 -11.41 7.78 12.42
CA GLY A 29 -10.34 8.64 11.88
C GLY A 29 -9.63 8.10 10.63
N THR A 30 -10.18 7.07 9.97
CA THR A 30 -9.56 6.43 8.80
C THR A 30 -9.34 7.37 7.62
N ALA A 31 -10.22 8.35 7.44
CA ALA A 31 -10.05 9.38 6.42
C ALA A 31 -8.83 10.27 6.69
N ASP A 32 -8.59 10.63 7.95
CA ASP A 32 -7.42 11.43 8.35
C ASP A 32 -6.13 10.61 8.27
N LEU A 33 -6.18 9.36 8.74
CA LEU A 33 -5.07 8.41 8.60
C LEU A 33 -4.71 8.19 7.13
N HIS A 34 -5.71 8.03 6.25
CA HIS A 34 -5.47 7.86 4.82
C HIS A 34 -4.78 9.09 4.21
N LYS A 35 -5.20 10.30 4.60
CA LYS A 35 -4.51 11.55 4.20
C LYS A 35 -3.09 11.61 4.73
N LYS A 36 -2.87 11.21 5.99
CA LYS A 36 -1.54 11.14 6.60
C LYS A 36 -0.64 10.20 5.81
N LEU A 37 -1.09 8.98 5.50
CA LEU A 37 -0.32 8.03 4.70
C LEU A 37 0.09 8.62 3.34
N HIS A 38 -0.82 9.28 2.64
CA HIS A 38 -0.50 9.96 1.38
C HIS A 38 0.52 11.09 1.57
N ARG A 39 0.42 11.84 2.67
CA ARG A 39 1.35 12.92 2.99
C ARG A 39 2.76 12.40 3.24
N GLU A 40 2.93 11.37 4.07
CA GLU A 40 4.26 10.80 4.35
C GLU A 40 4.93 10.28 3.06
N LEU A 41 4.13 9.64 2.17
CA LEU A 41 4.63 9.22 0.86
C LEU A 41 5.12 10.41 0.02
N ILE A 42 4.38 11.52 0.01
CA ILE A 42 4.77 12.75 -0.71
C ILE A 42 6.05 13.34 -0.13
N GLU A 43 6.20 13.34 1.20
CA GLU A 43 7.41 13.85 1.87
C GLU A 43 8.65 13.02 1.50
N GLU A 44 8.50 11.70 1.27
CA GLU A 44 9.54 10.82 0.72
C GLU A 44 9.68 10.88 -0.82
N GLY A 45 8.97 11.80 -1.48
CA GLY A 45 9.07 12.04 -2.92
C GLY A 45 8.24 11.09 -3.80
N ILE A 46 7.24 10.39 -3.23
CA ILE A 46 6.26 9.62 -3.98
C ILE A 46 5.03 10.51 -4.24
N PRO A 47 4.73 10.85 -5.50
CA PRO A 47 3.63 11.75 -5.82
C PRO A 47 2.28 11.08 -5.58
N TYR A 48 1.26 11.91 -5.33
CA TYR A 48 -0.12 11.43 -5.22
C TYR A 48 -0.64 10.80 -6.51
N HIS A 49 -0.26 11.37 -7.66
CA HIS A 49 -0.65 10.91 -8.98
C HIS A 49 0.49 10.09 -9.59
N GLY A 50 0.21 8.83 -9.94
CA GLY A 50 1.21 7.93 -10.50
C GLY A 50 1.78 8.38 -11.84
N SER A 51 1.06 9.18 -12.61
CA SER A 51 1.57 9.78 -13.85
C SER A 51 2.80 10.69 -13.65
N LYS A 52 3.04 11.15 -12.41
CA LYS A 52 4.23 11.93 -12.04
C LYS A 52 5.35 11.09 -11.44
N TYR A 53 5.12 9.79 -11.21
CA TYR A 53 6.10 8.91 -10.61
C TYR A 53 7.01 8.34 -11.71
N THR A 54 8.31 8.59 -11.58
CA THR A 54 9.34 8.18 -12.56
C THR A 54 10.31 7.15 -12.00
N GLY A 55 10.11 6.71 -10.75
CA GLY A 55 10.96 5.70 -10.11
C GLY A 55 10.53 4.27 -10.42
N THR A 56 11.31 3.31 -9.94
CA THR A 56 11.00 1.88 -10.06
C THR A 56 10.09 1.39 -8.93
N ALA A 57 9.61 0.14 -9.04
CA ALA A 57 8.83 -0.50 -7.99
C ALA A 57 9.66 -0.70 -6.71
N ASP A 58 10.92 -1.10 -6.83
CA ASP A 58 11.81 -1.28 -5.67
C ASP A 58 12.07 0.05 -4.95
N GLU A 59 12.34 1.13 -5.69
CA GLU A 59 12.45 2.47 -5.12
C GLU A 59 11.17 2.93 -4.42
N PHE A 60 10.00 2.57 -4.96
CA PHE A 60 8.73 2.86 -4.29
C PHE A 60 8.68 2.15 -2.94
N PHE A 61 9.03 0.86 -2.88
CA PHE A 61 8.98 0.09 -1.64
C PHE A 61 9.97 0.63 -0.59
N ASP A 62 11.18 1.00 -1.00
CA ASP A 62 12.18 1.61 -0.10
C ASP A 62 11.67 2.93 0.50
N LYS A 63 11.20 3.85 -0.35
CA LYS A 63 10.66 5.15 0.07
C LYS A 63 9.40 5.01 0.90
N ALA A 64 8.49 4.13 0.51
CA ALA A 64 7.25 3.91 1.24
C ALA A 64 7.47 3.21 2.59
N ALA A 65 8.48 2.33 2.70
CA ALA A 65 8.88 1.75 3.98
C ALA A 65 9.44 2.82 4.94
N LYS A 66 10.22 3.78 4.41
CA LYS A 66 10.70 4.95 5.19
C LYS A 66 9.55 5.85 5.63
N ALA A 67 8.65 6.19 4.70
CA ALA A 67 7.45 7.01 4.97
C ALA A 67 6.58 6.43 6.09
N TYR A 68 6.49 5.10 6.19
CA TYR A 68 5.62 4.44 7.15
C TYR A 68 6.34 3.96 8.41
N LYS A 69 7.65 4.19 8.54
CA LYS A 69 8.47 3.71 9.65
C LYS A 69 7.98 4.21 11.01
N ASP A 70 7.45 5.43 11.05
CA ASP A 70 6.96 6.10 12.26
C ASP A 70 5.44 5.90 12.49
N ILE A 71 4.78 5.05 11.69
CA ILE A 71 3.35 4.77 11.80
C ILE A 71 3.11 3.41 12.47
N ASP A 72 2.87 3.45 13.77
CA ASP A 72 2.58 2.25 14.60
C ASP A 72 1.11 1.78 14.53
N VAL A 73 0.30 2.34 13.64
CA VAL A 73 -1.12 1.96 13.56
C VAL A 73 -1.25 0.53 13.05
N LYS A 74 -1.81 -0.36 13.86
CA LYS A 74 -2.09 -1.75 13.47
C LYS A 74 -3.37 -1.88 12.66
N GLY A 75 -3.34 -2.84 11.74
CA GLY A 75 -4.41 -3.13 10.80
C GLY A 75 -4.23 -4.46 10.11
N TYR A 76 -4.95 -4.66 9.01
CA TYR A 76 -4.99 -5.90 8.27
C TYR A 76 -4.92 -5.65 6.77
N LEU A 77 -4.30 -6.59 6.05
CA LEU A 77 -4.36 -6.68 4.60
C LEU A 77 -5.55 -7.53 4.19
N LYS A 78 -6.41 -6.98 3.32
CA LYS A 78 -7.51 -7.74 2.73
C LYS A 78 -7.74 -7.41 1.27
N ILE A 79 -8.46 -8.29 0.60
CA ILE A 79 -8.98 -8.03 -0.75
C ILE A 79 -10.26 -7.18 -0.61
N PRO A 80 -10.33 -5.97 -1.21
CA PRO A 80 -11.54 -5.15 -1.21
C PRO A 80 -12.75 -5.93 -1.74
N TYR A 81 -13.95 -5.62 -1.24
CA TYR A 81 -15.21 -6.31 -1.58
C TYR A 81 -15.28 -7.78 -1.18
N THR A 82 -14.34 -8.24 -0.35
CA THR A 82 -14.37 -9.57 0.29
C THR A 82 -14.15 -9.42 1.81
N ASP A 83 -14.52 -10.47 2.52
CA ASP A 83 -14.20 -10.67 3.94
C ASP A 83 -12.87 -11.42 4.14
N ASP A 84 -12.17 -11.75 3.04
CA ASP A 84 -10.86 -12.42 3.06
C ASP A 84 -9.77 -11.48 3.59
N ARG A 85 -9.54 -11.56 4.90
CA ARG A 85 -8.37 -11.00 5.57
C ARG A 85 -7.19 -11.95 5.35
N LEU A 86 -6.20 -11.48 4.60
CA LEU A 86 -5.03 -12.28 4.27
C LEU A 86 -4.01 -12.25 5.40
N PHE A 87 -3.84 -11.09 6.02
CA PHE A 87 -2.91 -10.88 7.12
C PHE A 87 -3.50 -9.87 8.10
N GLU A 88 -3.32 -10.12 9.39
CA GLU A 88 -3.85 -9.28 10.47
C GLU A 88 -2.72 -8.77 11.37
N ASN A 89 -2.99 -7.69 12.12
CA ASN A 89 -2.07 -7.06 13.07
C ASN A 89 -0.73 -6.56 12.45
N LEU A 90 -0.82 -6.00 11.25
CA LEU A 90 0.30 -5.40 10.52
C LEU A 90 0.24 -3.88 10.56
N THR A 91 1.39 -3.24 10.72
CA THR A 91 1.55 -1.80 10.40
C THR A 91 1.53 -1.57 8.89
N PRO A 92 1.34 -0.33 8.41
CA PRO A 92 1.46 -0.01 6.99
C PRO A 92 2.83 -0.39 6.39
N ALA A 93 3.91 -0.27 7.17
CA ALA A 93 5.25 -0.68 6.75
C ALA A 93 5.34 -2.21 6.58
N GLU A 94 4.88 -2.98 7.57
CA GLU A 94 4.85 -4.45 7.48
C GLU A 94 3.94 -4.93 6.35
N ALA A 95 2.81 -4.24 6.13
CA ALA A 95 1.90 -4.53 5.04
C ALA A 95 2.53 -4.27 3.67
N LEU A 96 3.35 -3.21 3.53
CA LEU A 96 4.11 -2.98 2.30
C LEU A 96 5.13 -4.08 2.04
N ASP A 97 5.83 -4.55 3.07
CA ASP A 97 6.79 -5.64 2.96
C ASP A 97 6.10 -6.92 2.46
N LYS A 98 4.92 -7.24 3.02
CA LYS A 98 4.09 -8.34 2.52
C LYS A 98 3.62 -8.15 1.09
N ILE A 99 3.24 -6.95 0.68
CA ILE A 99 2.89 -6.67 -0.72
C ILE A 99 4.13 -6.87 -1.61
N LYS A 100 5.33 -6.46 -1.19
CA LYS A 100 6.59 -6.65 -1.92
C LYS A 100 6.93 -8.14 -2.07
N GLU A 101 6.77 -8.93 -1.02
CA GLU A 101 6.96 -10.38 -1.01
C GLU A 101 5.98 -11.07 -1.95
N LEU A 102 4.68 -10.74 -1.89
CA LEU A 102 3.66 -11.29 -2.78
C LEU A 102 3.91 -10.93 -4.25
N HIS A 103 4.30 -9.69 -4.52
CA HIS A 103 4.67 -9.22 -5.86
C HIS A 103 5.88 -9.98 -6.40
N SER A 104 6.94 -10.11 -5.60
CA SER A 104 8.17 -10.81 -6.01
C SER A 104 7.93 -12.30 -6.25
N ASN A 105 6.99 -12.90 -5.52
CA ASN A 105 6.60 -14.29 -5.68
C ASN A 105 5.56 -14.52 -6.79
N GLY A 106 5.04 -13.46 -7.43
CA GLY A 106 3.95 -13.56 -8.42
C GLY A 106 2.66 -14.15 -7.85
N LYS A 107 2.42 -13.95 -6.55
CA LYS A 107 1.28 -14.52 -5.81
C LYS A 107 0.34 -13.43 -5.29
N ILE A 108 0.24 -12.29 -5.96
CA ILE A 108 -0.68 -11.25 -5.50
C ILE A 108 -2.10 -11.80 -5.68
N PRO A 109 -2.85 -11.99 -4.58
CA PRO A 109 -4.19 -12.52 -4.70
C PRO A 109 -5.07 -11.44 -5.33
N CYS A 110 -5.45 -11.68 -6.58
CA CYS A 110 -6.31 -10.85 -7.39
C CYS A 110 -7.60 -11.63 -7.64
N LYS A 111 -8.73 -10.92 -7.69
CA LYS A 111 -10.05 -11.50 -7.95
C LYS A 111 -10.67 -10.85 -9.17
#